data_AF-A0A369XUG7-F1
#
_entry.id   AF-A0A369XUG7-F1
#
_cell.length_a   1.000
_cell.length_b   1.000
_cell.length_c   1.000
_cell.angle_alpha   90.00
_cell.angle_beta   90.00
_cell.angle_gamma   90.00
#
_symmetry.space_group_name_H-M   'P 1'
#
loop_
_entity.id
_entity.type
_entity.pdbx_description
1 polymer ?
#
loop_
_entity_poly.entity_id
_entity_poly.type
_entity_poly.pdbx_seq_one_letter_code
_entity_poly.pdbx_strand_id
1 'polypeptide(L)' 'MRFEMLKETKHPKKNLFLQYGNWHWDDSEPSQGYRFIWKSPEGKLLPQRGQAYIESLDEAMELMAQAMKEGWASPKTWTE' A
#
# COMPACT_ATOMS: atom_id res chain seq x y z
N MET A 1 -9.89 -14.23 1.53
CA MET A 1 -9.34 -12.91 1.12
C MET A 1 -8.08 -13.03 0.25
N ARG A 2 -8.10 -12.51 -0.97
CA ARG A 2 -6.95 -12.41 -1.89
C ARG A 2 -6.70 -10.95 -2.28
N PHE A 3 -5.44 -10.52 -2.31
CA PHE A 3 -5.05 -9.20 -2.81
C PHE A 3 -4.33 -9.32 -4.16
N GLU A 4 -4.80 -8.57 -5.15
CA GLU A 4 -4.15 -8.42 -6.45
C GLU A 4 -3.56 -7.01 -6.55
N MET A 5 -2.23 -6.92 -6.63
CA MET A 5 -1.53 -5.64 -6.71
C MET A 5 -1.61 -5.05 -8.12
N LEU A 6 -2.03 -3.78 -8.20
CA LEU A 6 -2.08 -3.01 -9.45
C LEU A 6 -0.91 -2.03 -9.56
N LYS A 7 -0.58 -1.34 -8.46
CA LYS A 7 0.50 -0.35 -8.36
C LYS A 7 1.22 -0.46 -7.03
N GLU A 8 2.47 -0.05 -7.01
CA GLU A 8 3.22 0.14 -5.77
C GLU A 8 4.26 1.24 -5.88
N THR A 9 4.55 1.88 -4.76
CA THR A 9 5.67 2.81 -4.57
C THR A 9 6.55 2.30 -3.44
N LYS A 10 7.87 2.38 -3.62
CA LYS A 10 8.88 1.98 -2.64
C LYS A 10 9.38 3.19 -1.86
N HIS A 11 9.54 3.03 -0.54
CA HIS A 11 10.22 4.01 0.31
C HIS A 11 11.71 4.12 -0.08
N PRO A 12 12.29 5.33 -0.20
CA PRO A 12 13.65 5.50 -0.75
C PRO A 12 14.75 4.79 0.05
N LYS A 13 14.57 4.64 1.37
CA LYS A 13 15.59 4.09 2.28
C LYS A 13 15.26 2.72 2.87
N LYS A 14 14.03 2.25 2.73
CA LYS A 14 13.51 1.07 3.45
C LYS A 14 12.85 0.12 2.44
N ASN A 15 12.83 -1.18 2.73
CA ASN A 15 12.04 -2.13 1.94
C ASN A 15 10.56 -2.11 2.38
N LEU A 16 10.02 -0.90 2.53
CA LEU A 16 8.63 -0.60 2.84
C LEU A 16 7.97 -0.07 1.58
N PHE A 17 6.74 -0.51 1.31
CA PHE A 17 6.01 -0.18 0.10
C PHE A 17 4.58 0.23 0.43
N LEU A 18 4.06 1.21 -0.32
CA LEU A 18 2.64 1.48 -0.42
C LEU A 18 2.12 0.78 -1.69
N GLN A 19 1.16 -0.12 -1.53
CA GLN A 19 0.55 -0.87 -2.64
C GLN A 19 -0.91 -0.47 -2.80
N TYR A 20 -1.35 -0.39 -4.04
CA TYR A 20 -2.75 -0.23 -4.42
C TYR A 20 -3.20 -1.43 -5.25
N GLY A 21 -4.41 -1.92 -4.97
CA GLY A 21 -4.88 -3.14 -5.62
C GLY A 21 -6.32 -3.52 -5.30
N ASN A 22 -6.74 -4.64 -5.89
CA ASN A 22 -8.05 -5.23 -5.69
C ASN A 22 -8.01 -6.19 -4.49
N TRP A 23 -8.97 -6.02 -3.60
CA TRP A 23 -9.25 -6.92 -2.48
C TRP A 23 -10.43 -7.79 -2.86
N HIS A 24 -10.15 -9.08 -3.07
CA HIS A 24 -11.17 -10.10 -3.26
C HIS A 24 -11.52 -10.67 -1.89
N TRP A 25 -12.66 -10.25 -1.39
CA TRP A 25 -13.28 -10.81 -0.18
C TRP A 25 -14.08 -12.05 -0.58
N ASP A 26 -14.26 -12.97 0.36
CA ASP A 26 -14.83 -14.28 0.03
C ASP A 26 -16.34 -14.18 -0.28
N ASP A 27 -17.04 -13.22 0.35
CA ASP A 27 -18.50 -13.04 0.24
C ASP A 27 -18.91 -11.62 -0.21
N SER A 28 -18.00 -10.83 -0.79
CA SER A 28 -18.34 -9.49 -1.27
C SER A 28 -17.69 -9.16 -2.60
N GLU A 29 -18.25 -8.17 -3.29
CA GLU A 29 -17.63 -7.60 -4.48
C GLU A 29 -16.18 -7.18 -4.20
N PRO A 30 -15.27 -7.39 -5.17
CA PRO A 30 -13.91 -6.91 -5.05
C PRO A 30 -13.89 -5.39 -4.85
N SER A 31 -13.05 -4.93 -3.94
CA SER A 31 -12.92 -3.51 -3.63
C SER A 31 -11.48 -3.04 -3.80
N GLN A 32 -11.31 -1.82 -4.27
CA GLN A 32 -9.99 -1.22 -4.44
C GLN A 32 -9.55 -0.50 -3.17
N GLY A 33 -8.28 -0.64 -2.83
CA GLY A 33 -7.73 -0.01 -1.64
C GLY A 33 -6.22 -0.07 -1.56
N TYR A 34 -5.70 0.47 -0.47
CA TYR A 34 -4.27 0.61 -0.22
C TYR A 34 -3.80 -0.30 0.91
N ARG A 35 -2.54 -0.70 0.89
CA ARG A 35 -1.86 -1.28 2.04
C ARG A 35 -0.40 -0.88 2.10
N PHE A 36 0.13 -0.85 3.30
CA PHE A 36 1.57 -0.84 3.53
C PHE A 36 2.05 -2.29 3.64
N ILE A 37 3.22 -2.59 3.08
CA ILE A 37 3.83 -3.92 3.17
C ILE A 37 5.35 -3.85 3.18
N TRP A 38 5.97 -4.70 3.99
CA TRP A 38 7.41 -4.90 3.98
C TRP A 38 7.80 -6.01 3.00
N LYS A 39 8.93 -5.85 2.32
CA LYS A 39 9.55 -6.92 1.53
C LYS A 39 10.93 -7.29 2.10
N SER A 40 11.29 -8.56 1.97
CA SER A 40 12.66 -9.02 2.23
C SER A 40 13.62 -8.44 1.19
N PRO A 41 14.95 -8.47 1.41
CA PRO A 41 15.93 -8.09 0.39
C PRO A 41 15.77 -8.85 -0.93
N GLU A 42 15.26 -10.08 -0.87
CA GLU A 42 14.96 -10.95 -2.03
C GLU A 42 13.59 -10.65 -2.65
N GLY A 43 12.89 -9.61 -2.18
CA GLY A 43 11.60 -9.16 -2.72
C GLY A 43 10.38 -9.94 -2.22
N LYS A 44 10.54 -10.89 -1.28
CA LYS A 44 9.41 -11.65 -0.73
C LYS A 44 8.58 -10.77 0.22
N LEU A 45 7.26 -10.85 0.13
CA LEU A 45 6.37 -10.15 1.06
C LEU A 45 6.58 -10.67 2.48
N LEU A 46 6.56 -9.77 3.46
CA LEU A 46 6.67 -10.09 4.88
C LEU A 46 5.36 -9.74 5.62
N PRO A 47 4.24 -10.46 5.33
CA PRO A 47 2.94 -10.18 5.94
C PRO A 47 2.92 -10.37 7.46
N GLN A 48 3.83 -11.18 8.01
CA GLN A 48 4.00 -11.40 9.44
C GLN A 48 4.50 -10.17 10.20
N ARG A 49 4.92 -9.10 9.51
CA ARG A 49 5.24 -7.79 10.12
C ARG A 49 4.00 -6.93 10.41
N GLY A 50 2.85 -7.58 10.60
CA GLY A 50 1.54 -6.98 10.92
C GLY A 50 0.90 -6.26 9.74
N GLN A 51 -0.34 -5.78 9.95
CA GLN A 51 -0.85 -4.60 9.23
C GLN A 51 0.26 -3.54 9.37
N ALA A 52 1.03 -3.31 8.30
CA ALA A 52 2.46 -3.04 8.43
C ALA A 52 2.77 -2.01 9.51
N TYR A 53 3.53 -2.41 10.53
CA TYR A 53 4.06 -1.44 11.48
C TYR A 53 4.90 -0.43 10.70
N ILE A 54 4.47 0.83 10.76
CA ILE A 54 5.19 1.99 10.23
C ILE A 54 5.77 2.71 11.44
N GLU A 55 7.07 2.99 11.40
CA GLU A 55 7.80 3.51 12.55
C GLU A 55 7.43 4.96 12.89
N SER A 56 7.04 5.74 11.87
CA SER A 56 6.64 7.14 12.01
C SER A 56 5.55 7.51 11.00
N LEU A 57 4.78 8.55 11.32
CA LEU A 57 3.78 9.08 10.39
C LEU A 57 4.43 9.70 9.13
N ASP A 58 5.63 10.26 9.28
CA ASP A 58 6.39 10.86 8.18
C ASP A 58 6.68 9.85 7.06
N GLU A 59 6.99 8.59 7.42
CA GLU A 59 7.22 7.52 6.44
C GLU A 59 5.95 7.17 5.65
N ALA A 60 4.80 7.17 6.33
CA ALA A 60 3.51 6.98 5.66
C ALA A 60 3.23 8.15 4.70
N MET A 61 3.46 9.39 5.15
CA MET A 61 3.26 10.60 4.36
C MET A 61 4.17 10.67 3.13
N GLU A 62 5.45 10.32 3.27
CA GLU A 62 6.42 10.31 2.17
C GLU A 62 5.98 9.33 1.07
N LEU A 63 5.56 8.12 1.45
CA LEU A 63 5.04 7.13 0.52
C LEU A 63 3.77 7.60 -0.20
N MET A 64 2.83 8.20 0.53
CA MET A 64 1.61 8.75 -0.08
C MET A 64 1.91 9.89 -1.04
N ALA A 65 2.78 10.82 -0.65
CA ALA A 65 3.19 11.94 -1.49
C ALA A 65 3.90 11.47 -2.75
N GLN A 66 4.74 10.44 -2.65
CA GLN A 66 5.41 9.85 -3.80
C GLN A 66 4.41 9.15 -4.74
N ALA A 67 3.47 8.38 -4.22
CA ALA A 67 2.42 7.75 -5.03
C ALA A 67 1.54 8.79 -5.75
N MET A 68 1.24 9.92 -5.09
CA MET A 68 0.55 11.05 -5.71
C MET A 68 1.39 11.71 -6.81
N LYS A 69 2.69 11.89 -6.58
CA LYS A 69 3.64 12.42 -7.58
C LYS A 69 3.77 11.51 -8.80
N GLU A 70 3.70 10.19 -8.61
CA GLU A 70 3.68 9.19 -9.67
C GLU A 70 2.34 9.16 -10.43
N GLY A 71 1.33 9.91 -9.98
CA GLY A 71 0.09 10.17 -10.69
C GLY A 71 -0.97 9.07 -10.58
N TRP A 72 -0.76 8.05 -9.74
CA TRP A 72 -1.71 6.94 -9.59
C TRP A 72 -2.48 6.94 -8.26
N ALA A 73 -2.06 7.73 -7.27
CA ALA A 73 -2.80 7.93 -6.04
C ALA A 73 -3.42 9.34 -5.99
N SER A 74 -4.68 9.42 -5.58
CA SER A 74 -5.37 10.67 -5.30
C SER A 74 -6.20 10.54 -4.02
N PRO A 75 -6.36 11.61 -3.23
CA PRO A 75 -7.31 11.60 -2.12
C PRO A 75 -8.71 11.35 -2.68
N LYS A 76 -9.47 10.43 -2.07
CA LYS A 76 -10.91 10.39 -2.31
C LYS A 76 -11.51 11.66 -1.73
N THR A 77 -12.09 12.49 -2.58
CA THR A 77 -12.95 13.58 -2.11
C THR A 77 -14.31 12.96 -1.77
N TRP A 78 -14.64 12.92 -0.49
CA TRP A 78 -16.00 12.61 -0.08
C TRP A 78 -16.89 13.75 -0.60
N THR A 79 -17.82 13.41 -1.48
CA THR A 79 -18.92 14.30 -1.85
C THR A 79 -20.10 13.88 -0.97
N GLU A 80 -20.66 14.85 -0.24
CA GLU A 80 -21.86 14.65 0.60
C GLU A 80 -23.08 14.23 -0.23
#